data_AF-A0A519RZR3-F1
#
_entry.id   AF-A0A519RZR3-F1
#
_cell.length_a   1.000
_cell.length_b   1.000
_cell.length_c   1.000
_cell.angle_alpha   90.00
_cell.angle_beta   90.00
_cell.angle_gamma   90.00
#
_symmetry.space_group_name_H-M   'P 1'
#
loop_
_entity.id
_entity.type
_entity.pdbx_description
1 polymer ?
#
loop_
_entity_poly.entity_id
_entity_poly.type
_entity_poly.pdbx_seq_one_letter_code
_entity_poly.pdbx_strand_id
1 'polypeptide(L)'
;MKHLSILLLLVIIISFSNAQQVKVSGILKDSNSEFLSNPRAILNDTLNRFSKKYLAKPGYGEENIFMENYDIWSKLIKDSSLVVKPNAQHQFSINADLKDSISFTSNHHTSQCYAVKDLLKKDSILITLIKIPCIPYVECIETNPKLYVFIGEKIKVDYASRDRFCNRILMDSEFDASYKVIKNLYGDYKGDSINFTAYDHYGTPSFSHHQYVLLFVSEYCGKLIHQKYQFFDVYPTKDGRWASPGDPWRFNRPDSVGIRGEKIDFGDLRFDKVIDVRYHKMKFEEPYFKIRGNCVEPLMGAYLDELFDIKKKTVLKARGITFQD
;
A
#
# COMPACT_ATOMS: atom_id res chain seq x y z
N MET A 1 68.79 14.86 -11.29
CA MET A 1 67.66 15.45 -12.05
C MET A 1 67.07 14.56 -13.16
N LYS A 2 67.37 13.25 -13.25
CA LYS A 2 66.75 12.35 -14.27
C LYS A 2 65.77 11.30 -13.72
N HIS A 3 65.65 11.14 -12.41
CA HIS A 3 64.73 10.17 -11.79
C HIS A 3 63.40 10.78 -11.29
N LEU A 4 63.32 12.11 -11.15
CA LEU A 4 62.11 12.79 -10.69
C LEU A 4 61.04 12.95 -11.79
N SER A 5 61.45 12.93 -13.06
CA SER A 5 60.55 13.07 -14.21
C SER A 5 59.85 11.77 -14.61
N ILE A 6 60.38 10.60 -14.22
CA ILE A 6 59.77 9.29 -14.53
C ILE A 6 58.69 8.94 -13.49
N LEU A 7 58.87 9.36 -12.23
CA LEU A 7 57.88 9.14 -11.18
C LEU A 7 56.63 10.01 -11.36
N LEU A 8 56.78 11.23 -11.91
CA LEU A 8 55.64 12.11 -12.20
C LEU A 8 54.81 11.65 -13.41
N LEU A 9 55.39 10.88 -14.34
CA LEU A 9 54.66 10.32 -15.48
C LEU A 9 53.83 9.08 -15.08
N LEU A 10 54.26 8.30 -14.09
CA LEU A 10 53.52 7.13 -13.59
C LEU A 10 52.31 7.49 -12.71
N VAL A 11 52.35 8.64 -12.01
CA VAL A 11 51.22 9.11 -11.18
C VAL A 11 50.07 9.67 -12.02
N ILE A 12 50.35 10.15 -13.24
CA ILE A 12 49.30 10.65 -14.16
C ILE A 12 48.57 9.50 -14.86
N ILE A 13 49.18 8.32 -15.03
CA ILE A 13 48.52 7.15 -15.66
C ILE A 13 47.53 6.45 -14.70
N ILE A 14 47.67 6.62 -13.39
CA ILE A 14 46.78 5.99 -12.39
C ILE A 14 45.54 6.86 -12.11
N SER A 15 45.50 8.11 -12.58
CA SER A 15 44.42 9.06 -12.27
C SER A 15 43.34 9.18 -13.34
N PHE A 16 43.50 8.49 -14.49
CA PHE A 16 42.49 8.42 -15.54
C PHE A 16 41.95 7.00 -15.72
N SER A 17 41.52 6.37 -14.62
CA SER A 17 40.38 5.45 -14.73
C SER A 17 39.11 6.29 -14.89
N ASN A 18 39.05 7.09 -15.97
CA ASN A 18 37.77 7.56 -16.49
C ASN A 18 36.99 6.28 -16.76
N ALA A 19 35.89 6.09 -16.01
CA ALA A 19 34.98 5.01 -16.26
C ALA A 19 34.48 5.21 -17.70
N GLN A 20 35.06 4.46 -18.62
CA GLN A 20 34.77 4.60 -20.03
C GLN A 20 33.39 4.02 -20.24
N GLN A 21 32.41 4.91 -20.37
CA GLN A 21 31.07 4.51 -20.71
C GLN A 21 31.05 3.88 -22.10
N VAL A 22 30.42 2.72 -22.19
CA VAL A 22 30.16 2.00 -23.43
C VAL A 22 28.69 2.09 -23.77
N LYS A 23 28.38 2.16 -25.06
CA LYS A 23 27.00 2.11 -25.55
C LYS A 23 26.56 0.66 -25.65
N VAL A 24 25.56 0.27 -24.85
CA VAL A 24 24.94 -1.06 -24.87
C VAL A 24 23.60 -0.95 -25.59
N SER A 25 23.46 -1.64 -26.71
CA SER A 25 22.25 -1.63 -27.53
C SER A 25 21.76 -3.03 -27.82
N GLY A 26 20.45 -3.21 -27.91
CA GLY A 26 19.84 -4.51 -28.18
C GLY A 26 18.34 -4.42 -28.42
N ILE A 27 17.69 -5.58 -28.41
CA ILE A 27 16.25 -5.73 -28.61
C ILE A 27 15.63 -6.40 -27.38
N LEU A 28 14.51 -5.88 -26.89
CA LEU A 28 13.66 -6.56 -25.92
C LEU A 28 12.55 -7.32 -26.65
N LYS A 29 12.25 -8.53 -26.20
CA LYS A 29 11.10 -9.33 -26.65
C LYS A 29 10.32 -9.89 -25.47
N ASP A 30 9.05 -10.12 -25.68
CA ASP A 30 8.18 -10.92 -24.81
C ASP A 30 8.35 -12.41 -25.17
N SER A 31 8.24 -13.30 -24.19
CA SER A 31 8.40 -14.73 -24.39
C SER A 31 7.27 -15.40 -25.20
N ASN A 32 6.05 -14.85 -25.18
CA ASN A 32 4.81 -15.51 -25.62
C ASN A 32 3.86 -14.65 -26.47
N SER A 33 3.96 -13.32 -26.47
CA SER A 33 3.08 -12.42 -27.23
C SER A 33 3.82 -11.14 -27.56
N GLU A 34 3.87 -10.65 -28.81
CA GLU A 34 4.71 -9.50 -29.23
C GLU A 34 4.54 -8.18 -28.45
N PHE A 35 3.68 -8.12 -27.43
CA PHE A 35 3.37 -6.94 -26.67
C PHE A 35 4.05 -6.89 -25.29
N LEU A 36 5.11 -6.09 -25.19
CA LEU A 36 5.67 -5.65 -23.91
C LEU A 36 4.94 -4.41 -23.40
N SER A 37 4.38 -4.48 -22.18
CA SER A 37 3.75 -3.33 -21.55
C SER A 37 4.77 -2.52 -20.75
N ASN A 38 5.00 -1.27 -21.15
CA ASN A 38 5.95 -0.34 -20.52
C ASN A 38 7.37 -0.94 -20.28
N PRO A 39 8.02 -1.54 -21.31
CA PRO A 39 9.34 -2.13 -21.15
C PRO A 39 10.40 -1.06 -20.87
N ARG A 40 11.42 -1.42 -20.09
CA ARG A 40 12.51 -0.53 -19.67
C ARG A 40 13.81 -1.29 -19.53
N ALA A 41 14.91 -0.65 -19.93
CA ALA A 41 16.27 -0.97 -19.52
C ALA A 41 16.71 0.05 -18.46
N ILE A 42 17.18 -0.42 -17.31
CA ILE A 42 17.45 0.39 -16.12
C ILE A 42 18.87 0.11 -15.65
N LEU A 43 19.69 1.15 -15.59
CA LEU A 43 21.06 1.05 -15.09
C LEU A 43 21.07 0.73 -13.59
N ASN A 44 21.89 -0.24 -13.19
CA ASN A 44 22.16 -0.64 -11.81
C ASN A 44 20.93 -0.93 -10.93
N ASP A 45 19.82 -1.33 -11.57
CA ASP A 45 18.54 -1.55 -10.90
C ASP A 45 18.08 -0.32 -10.07
N THR A 46 18.52 0.88 -10.48
CA THR A 46 18.46 2.11 -9.66
C THR A 46 17.05 2.41 -9.18
N LEU A 47 16.05 2.28 -10.06
CA LEU A 47 14.65 2.53 -9.72
C LEU A 47 14.14 1.56 -8.65
N ASN A 48 14.36 0.26 -8.82
CA ASN A 48 13.84 -0.76 -7.92
C ASN A 48 14.53 -0.68 -6.55
N ARG A 49 15.85 -0.47 -6.52
CA ARG A 49 16.61 -0.25 -5.28
C ARG A 49 16.14 1.00 -4.54
N PHE A 50 15.91 2.11 -5.26
CA PHE A 50 15.38 3.33 -4.68
C PHE A 50 13.99 3.10 -4.09
N SER A 51 13.06 2.56 -4.89
CA SER A 51 11.69 2.28 -4.45
C SER A 51 11.65 1.38 -3.23
N LYS A 52 12.43 0.29 -3.22
CA LYS A 52 12.47 -0.64 -2.08
C LYS A 52 13.02 0.01 -0.80
N LYS A 53 13.94 0.96 -0.93
CA LYS A 53 14.57 1.60 0.24
C LYS A 53 13.77 2.78 0.77
N TYR A 54 13.16 3.56 -0.11
CA TYR A 54 12.62 4.88 0.23
C TYR A 54 11.11 5.03 0.01
N LEU A 55 10.50 4.13 -0.77
CA LEU A 55 9.06 4.15 -1.07
C LEU A 55 8.32 2.93 -0.49
N ALA A 56 9.05 1.92 -0.01
CA ALA A 56 8.44 0.78 0.65
C ALA A 56 8.02 1.16 2.08
N LYS A 57 6.73 1.48 2.24
CA LYS A 57 6.03 1.71 3.51
C LYS A 57 6.52 2.97 4.27
N PRO A 58 5.94 4.16 4.07
CA PRO A 58 6.11 5.22 5.04
C PRO A 58 5.60 4.77 6.41
N GLY A 59 6.39 4.99 7.46
CA GLY A 59 5.91 4.91 8.82
C GLY A 59 4.80 5.93 9.06
N TYR A 60 4.00 5.69 10.09
CA TYR A 60 3.08 6.71 10.59
C TYR A 60 3.88 7.98 10.93
N GLY A 61 3.54 9.12 10.34
CA GLY A 61 4.36 10.33 10.45
C GLY A 61 5.08 10.75 9.16
N GLU A 62 5.27 9.84 8.21
CA GLU A 62 6.32 9.99 7.18
C GLU A 62 5.84 10.32 5.76
N GLU A 63 4.59 10.76 5.51
CA GLU A 63 4.16 11.01 4.12
C GLU A 63 4.91 12.17 3.46
N ASN A 64 5.35 13.18 4.21
CA ASN A 64 6.19 14.23 3.63
C ASN A 64 7.51 13.64 3.10
N ILE A 65 8.12 12.74 3.86
CA ILE A 65 9.33 12.00 3.45
C ILE A 65 9.02 11.11 2.24
N PHE A 66 7.87 10.44 2.24
CA PHE A 66 7.43 9.66 1.09
C PHE A 66 7.23 10.52 -0.16
N MET A 67 6.57 11.68 -0.04
CA MET A 67 6.32 12.59 -1.15
C MET A 67 7.62 13.18 -1.70
N GLU A 68 8.54 13.59 -0.83
CA GLU A 68 9.88 14.03 -1.22
C GLU A 68 10.64 12.91 -1.97
N ASN A 69 10.62 11.69 -1.44
CA ASN A 69 11.23 10.53 -2.10
C ASN A 69 10.52 10.18 -3.42
N TYR A 70 9.20 10.35 -3.49
CA TYR A 70 8.42 10.13 -4.70
C TYR A 70 8.78 11.14 -5.79
N ASP A 71 8.99 12.40 -5.43
CA ASP A 71 9.46 13.44 -6.34
C ASP A 71 10.85 13.14 -6.88
N ILE A 72 11.76 12.65 -6.02
CA ILE A 72 13.08 12.17 -6.44
C ILE A 72 12.92 11.00 -7.41
N TRP A 73 12.11 10.01 -7.06
CA TRP A 73 11.84 8.85 -7.93
C TRP A 73 11.24 9.24 -9.28
N SER A 74 10.33 10.23 -9.30
CA SER A 74 9.71 10.80 -10.49
C SER A 74 10.70 11.55 -11.39
N LYS A 75 11.81 12.05 -10.82
CA LYS A 75 12.95 12.57 -11.60
C LYS A 75 13.80 11.43 -12.15
N LEU A 76 14.15 10.44 -11.32
CA LEU A 76 14.93 9.26 -11.74
C LEU A 76 14.29 8.50 -12.90
N ILE A 77 12.96 8.35 -12.89
CA ILE A 77 12.24 7.63 -13.95
C ILE A 77 12.26 8.34 -15.31
N LYS A 78 12.54 9.65 -15.33
CA LYS A 78 12.64 10.50 -16.52
C LYS A 78 14.09 10.69 -16.99
N ASP A 79 15.07 10.30 -16.17
CA ASP A 79 16.48 10.40 -16.50
C ASP A 79 16.87 9.32 -17.51
N SER A 80 17.09 9.74 -18.75
CA SER A 80 17.45 8.85 -19.86
C SER A 80 18.86 8.25 -19.74
N SER A 81 19.71 8.78 -18.86
CA SER A 81 21.01 8.17 -18.54
C SER A 81 20.87 6.93 -17.66
N LEU A 82 19.76 6.84 -16.90
CA LEU A 82 19.48 5.73 -15.99
C LEU A 82 18.40 4.79 -16.52
N VAL A 83 17.43 5.32 -17.26
CA VAL A 83 16.20 4.60 -17.64
C VAL A 83 15.91 4.86 -19.11
N VAL A 84 15.99 3.79 -19.90
CA VAL A 84 15.68 3.84 -21.33
C VAL A 84 14.43 3.03 -21.61
N LYS A 85 13.47 3.65 -22.29
CA LYS A 85 12.33 2.95 -22.88
C LYS A 85 12.72 2.50 -24.29
N PRO A 86 12.53 1.22 -24.64
CA PRO A 86 12.71 0.78 -26.02
C PRO A 86 11.80 1.56 -26.99
N ASN A 87 12.26 1.70 -28.24
CA ASN A 87 11.47 2.33 -29.30
C ASN A 87 10.33 1.42 -29.80
N ALA A 88 9.60 1.86 -30.83
CA ALA A 88 8.50 1.09 -31.43
C ALA A 88 8.93 -0.26 -32.03
N GLN A 89 10.22 -0.42 -32.35
CA GLN A 89 10.83 -1.66 -32.81
C GLN A 89 11.44 -2.48 -31.65
N HIS A 90 11.11 -2.12 -30.40
CA HIS A 90 11.62 -2.70 -29.16
C HIS A 90 13.15 -2.63 -29.00
N GLN A 91 13.81 -1.71 -29.70
CA GLN A 91 15.24 -1.49 -29.58
C GLN A 91 15.53 -0.55 -28.42
N PHE A 92 16.54 -0.87 -27.62
CA PHE A 92 17.06 -0.01 -26.56
C PHE A 92 18.52 0.33 -26.83
N SER A 93 18.96 1.44 -26.23
CA SER A 93 20.36 1.87 -26.25
C SER A 93 20.63 2.68 -24.99
N ILE A 94 21.57 2.24 -24.16
CA ILE A 94 21.94 2.91 -22.90
C ILE A 94 23.46 3.00 -22.78
N ASN A 95 23.97 4.11 -22.25
CA ASN A 95 25.39 4.25 -21.94
C ASN A 95 25.63 3.75 -20.51
N ALA A 96 26.64 2.93 -20.32
CA ALA A 96 26.94 2.29 -19.03
C ALA A 96 28.43 2.02 -18.87
N ASP A 97 28.92 1.91 -17.64
CA ASP A 97 30.28 1.47 -17.38
C ASP A 97 30.38 -0.06 -17.42
N LEU A 98 31.58 -0.60 -17.69
CA LEU A 98 31.81 -2.05 -17.73
C LEU A 98 31.50 -2.77 -16.39
N LYS A 99 31.53 -2.02 -15.28
CA LYS A 99 31.23 -2.51 -13.93
C LYS A 99 29.74 -2.48 -13.60
N ASP A 100 28.93 -1.79 -14.42
CA ASP A 100 27.50 -1.66 -14.19
C ASP A 100 26.74 -2.94 -14.55
N SER A 101 25.47 -2.91 -14.19
CA SER A 101 24.46 -3.87 -14.61
C SER A 101 23.28 -3.16 -15.27
N ILE A 102 22.55 -3.87 -16.13
CA ILE A 102 21.32 -3.39 -16.73
C ILE A 102 20.20 -4.35 -16.34
N SER A 103 19.18 -3.81 -15.68
CA SER A 103 17.91 -4.49 -15.38
C SER A 103 16.91 -4.25 -16.50
N PHE A 104 16.34 -5.31 -17.03
CA PHE A 104 15.27 -5.29 -18.01
C PHE A 104 13.96 -5.64 -17.33
N THR A 105 12.98 -4.76 -17.48
CA THR A 105 11.68 -4.89 -16.82
C THR A 105 10.58 -4.57 -17.80
N SER A 106 9.41 -5.15 -17.58
CA SER A 106 8.15 -4.79 -18.23
C SER A 106 7.05 -5.12 -17.23
N ASN A 107 5.92 -4.42 -17.31
CA ASN A 107 4.74 -4.84 -16.56
C ASN A 107 4.49 -6.31 -16.87
N HIS A 108 4.06 -7.09 -15.87
CA HIS A 108 3.65 -8.47 -16.07
C HIS A 108 4.77 -9.47 -16.43
N HIS A 109 6.03 -9.08 -16.32
CA HIS A 109 7.19 -9.90 -16.63
C HIS A 109 8.16 -10.01 -15.46
N THR A 110 8.86 -11.14 -15.37
CA THR A 110 9.97 -11.30 -14.43
C THR A 110 11.12 -10.42 -14.87
N SER A 111 11.61 -9.58 -13.96
CA SER A 111 12.76 -8.72 -14.21
C SER A 111 14.02 -9.55 -14.38
N GLN A 112 14.88 -9.16 -15.32
CA GLN A 112 16.15 -9.85 -15.60
C GLN A 112 17.29 -8.84 -15.52
N CYS A 113 18.39 -9.20 -14.86
CA CYS A 113 19.52 -8.30 -14.63
C CYS A 113 20.80 -8.92 -15.17
N TYR A 114 21.60 -8.15 -15.89
CA TYR A 114 22.84 -8.62 -16.52
C TYR A 114 23.97 -7.63 -16.27
N ALA A 115 25.18 -8.12 -16.02
CA ALA A 115 26.37 -7.27 -16.01
C ALA A 115 26.68 -6.76 -17.43
N VAL A 116 27.09 -5.50 -17.56
CA VAL A 116 27.43 -4.88 -18.85
C VAL A 116 28.52 -5.66 -19.57
N LYS A 117 29.58 -6.05 -18.86
CA LYS A 117 30.68 -6.87 -19.39
C LYS A 117 30.21 -8.19 -20.04
N ASP A 118 29.10 -8.77 -19.60
CA ASP A 118 28.59 -10.04 -20.11
C ASP A 118 27.65 -9.83 -21.30
N LEU A 119 26.95 -8.70 -21.34
CA LEU A 119 26.17 -8.28 -22.50
C LEU A 119 27.07 -7.99 -23.71
N LEU A 120 28.21 -7.32 -23.49
CA LEU A 120 29.16 -6.96 -24.55
C LEU A 120 29.91 -8.15 -25.16
N LYS A 121 29.89 -9.32 -24.52
CA LYS A 121 30.46 -10.56 -25.08
C LYS A 121 29.57 -11.21 -26.13
N LYS A 122 28.33 -10.72 -26.31
CA LYS A 122 27.37 -11.27 -27.25
C LYS A 122 27.51 -10.58 -28.60
N ASP A 123 27.46 -11.35 -29.68
CA ASP A 123 27.41 -10.81 -31.05
C ASP A 123 26.16 -9.95 -31.28
N SER A 124 25.05 -10.30 -30.61
CA SER A 124 23.84 -9.50 -30.55
C SER A 124 23.15 -9.62 -29.18
N ILE A 125 22.61 -8.50 -28.69
CA ILE A 125 21.91 -8.45 -27.41
C ILE A 125 20.41 -8.57 -27.67
N LEU A 126 19.88 -9.78 -27.45
CA LEU A 126 18.46 -10.08 -27.46
C LEU A 126 18.03 -10.51 -26.05
N ILE A 127 17.13 -9.74 -25.44
CA ILE A 127 16.61 -10.02 -24.09
C ILE A 127 15.15 -10.43 -24.21
N THR A 128 14.86 -11.68 -23.85
CA THR A 128 13.48 -12.21 -23.83
C THR A 128 12.94 -12.18 -22.40
N LEU A 129 12.01 -11.28 -22.12
CA LEU A 129 11.35 -11.19 -20.82
C LEU A 129 10.32 -12.31 -20.66
N ILE A 130 10.33 -12.99 -19.52
CA ILE A 130 9.45 -14.12 -19.22
C ILE A 130 8.18 -13.58 -18.55
N LYS A 131 7.03 -13.87 -19.15
CA LYS A 131 5.73 -13.45 -18.61
C LYS A 131 5.45 -14.16 -17.30
N ILE A 132 5.08 -13.40 -16.27
CA ILE A 132 4.66 -13.97 -14.97
C ILE A 132 3.32 -14.70 -15.21
N PRO A 133 3.18 -15.97 -14.81
CA PRO A 133 1.92 -16.69 -14.93
C PRO A 133 0.77 -15.92 -14.25
N CYS A 134 -0.42 -16.06 -14.82
CA CYS A 134 -1.65 -15.55 -14.23
C CYS A 134 -2.64 -16.70 -14.09
N ILE A 135 -3.59 -16.55 -13.19
CA ILE A 135 -4.67 -17.51 -12.97
C ILE A 135 -5.99 -16.96 -13.52
N PRO A 136 -6.93 -17.79 -13.99
CA PRO A 136 -8.28 -17.34 -14.29
C PRO A 136 -8.97 -16.77 -13.04
N TYR A 137 -9.66 -15.65 -13.17
CA TYR A 137 -10.49 -15.15 -12.08
C TYR A 137 -11.76 -16.00 -11.98
N VAL A 138 -12.01 -16.56 -10.80
CA VAL A 138 -13.27 -17.22 -10.45
C VAL A 138 -14.04 -16.30 -9.52
N GLU A 139 -15.24 -15.90 -9.93
CA GLU A 139 -16.09 -15.07 -9.11
C GLU A 139 -16.66 -15.85 -7.93
N CYS A 140 -16.56 -15.28 -6.72
CA CYS A 140 -17.26 -15.80 -5.56
C CYS A 140 -18.71 -15.31 -5.59
N ILE A 141 -19.65 -16.24 -5.78
CA ILE A 141 -21.08 -15.96 -5.73
C ILE A 141 -21.61 -16.52 -4.41
N GLU A 142 -21.68 -15.67 -3.39
CA GLU A 142 -22.28 -15.97 -2.10
C GLU A 142 -23.34 -14.91 -1.76
N THR A 143 -24.59 -15.35 -1.64
CA THR A 143 -25.75 -14.45 -1.56
C THR A 143 -26.12 -14.05 -0.14
N ASN A 144 -25.55 -14.69 0.88
CA ASN A 144 -25.73 -14.31 2.28
C ASN A 144 -24.50 -14.67 3.13
N PRO A 145 -23.39 -13.94 2.94
CA PRO A 145 -22.14 -14.23 3.65
C PRO A 145 -22.31 -14.06 5.15
N LYS A 146 -21.73 -14.96 5.94
CA LYS A 146 -21.73 -14.84 7.40
C LYS A 146 -20.97 -13.58 7.81
N LEU A 147 -21.58 -12.71 8.61
CA LEU A 147 -20.96 -11.49 9.12
C LEU A 147 -20.50 -11.68 10.57
N TYR A 148 -19.29 -11.22 10.85
CA TYR A 148 -18.73 -11.04 12.18
C TYR A 148 -18.54 -9.56 12.46
N VAL A 149 -19.04 -9.11 13.61
CA VAL A 149 -18.85 -7.73 14.09
C VAL A 149 -18.24 -7.81 15.47
N PHE A 150 -17.10 -7.16 15.66
CA PHE A 150 -16.33 -7.27 16.89
C PHE A 150 -15.45 -6.03 17.11
N ILE A 151 -15.10 -5.77 18.37
CA ILE A 151 -13.98 -4.90 18.71
C ILE A 151 -12.71 -5.71 18.54
N GLY A 152 -11.85 -5.27 17.63
CA GLY A 152 -10.52 -5.81 17.41
C GLY A 152 -9.45 -4.93 18.02
N GLU A 153 -8.48 -5.53 18.71
CA GLU A 153 -7.19 -4.91 19.01
C GLU A 153 -6.18 -5.32 17.93
N LYS A 154 -5.55 -4.34 17.30
CA LYS A 154 -4.62 -4.56 16.19
C LYS A 154 -3.41 -5.38 16.64
N ILE A 155 -3.17 -6.50 15.97
CA ILE A 155 -1.92 -7.26 16.07
C ILE A 155 -0.99 -6.85 14.93
N LYS A 156 -1.46 -6.95 13.67
CA LYS A 156 -0.71 -6.54 12.49
C LYS A 156 -1.63 -6.28 11.28
N VAL A 157 -1.16 -5.44 10.37
CA VAL A 157 -1.74 -5.25 9.03
C VAL A 157 -0.58 -5.11 8.05
N ASP A 158 -0.43 -6.08 7.16
CA ASP A 158 0.67 -6.13 6.19
C ASP A 158 0.15 -6.18 4.77
N TYR A 159 0.92 -5.62 3.85
CA TYR A 159 0.67 -5.79 2.42
C TYR A 159 0.79 -7.27 2.05
N ALA A 160 -0.23 -7.82 1.39
CA ALA A 160 -0.25 -9.18 0.92
C ALA A 160 0.16 -9.26 -0.55
N SER A 161 0.88 -10.32 -0.91
CA SER A 161 1.12 -10.62 -2.33
C SER A 161 -0.19 -11.03 -2.97
N ARG A 162 -0.57 -10.37 -4.06
CA ARG A 162 -1.84 -10.67 -4.72
C ARG A 162 -1.69 -11.65 -5.87
N ASP A 163 -2.70 -12.49 -6.01
CA ASP A 163 -2.89 -13.27 -7.22
C ASP A 163 -3.06 -12.35 -8.43
N ARG A 164 -2.40 -12.76 -9.51
CA ARG A 164 -2.48 -12.11 -10.80
C ARG A 164 -3.52 -12.83 -11.64
N PHE A 165 -4.62 -12.14 -11.95
CA PHE A 165 -5.65 -12.69 -12.81
C PHE A 165 -5.40 -12.39 -14.30
N CYS A 166 -5.69 -13.34 -15.17
CA CYS A 166 -5.48 -13.20 -16.62
C CYS A 166 -6.51 -12.28 -17.29
N ASN A 167 -7.74 -12.29 -16.78
CA ASN A 167 -8.92 -11.67 -17.38
C ASN A 167 -9.50 -10.53 -16.52
N ARG A 168 -8.79 -10.10 -15.47
CA ARG A 168 -9.29 -9.06 -14.56
C ARG A 168 -8.16 -8.16 -14.08
N ILE A 169 -8.34 -6.86 -14.31
CA ILE A 169 -7.51 -5.82 -13.68
C ILE A 169 -8.19 -5.48 -12.37
N LEU A 170 -7.44 -5.56 -11.29
CA LEU A 170 -7.92 -5.21 -9.97
C LEU A 170 -7.11 -3.99 -9.51
N MET A 171 -7.83 -2.97 -9.09
CA MET A 171 -7.28 -1.66 -8.73
C MET A 171 -6.96 -1.53 -7.23
N ASP A 172 -7.34 -2.53 -6.44
CA ASP A 172 -7.09 -2.54 -5.00
C ASP A 172 -5.79 -3.28 -4.66
N SER A 173 -5.11 -2.77 -3.65
CA SER A 173 -4.07 -3.51 -2.92
C SER A 173 -4.73 -4.49 -1.94
N GLU A 174 -4.08 -5.63 -1.73
CA GLU A 174 -4.51 -6.65 -0.77
C GLU A 174 -3.66 -6.56 0.51
N PHE A 175 -4.30 -6.79 1.66
CA PHE A 175 -3.67 -6.73 2.96
C PHE A 175 -4.08 -7.92 3.82
N ASP A 176 -3.11 -8.53 4.49
CA ASP A 176 -3.33 -9.53 5.54
C ASP A 176 -3.43 -8.81 6.88
N ALA A 177 -4.61 -8.89 7.50
CA ALA A 177 -4.89 -8.26 8.78
C ALA A 177 -5.10 -9.32 9.87
N SER A 178 -4.52 -9.07 11.04
CA SER A 178 -4.68 -9.89 12.25
C SER A 178 -5.06 -9.00 13.43
N TYR A 179 -6.15 -9.35 14.11
CA TYR A 179 -6.67 -8.63 15.27
C TYR A 179 -7.02 -9.61 16.39
N LYS A 180 -6.77 -9.22 17.63
CA LYS A 180 -7.30 -9.91 18.82
C LYS A 180 -8.75 -9.50 19.02
N VAL A 181 -9.64 -10.44 19.26
CA VAL A 181 -11.06 -10.20 19.51
C VAL A 181 -11.24 -9.80 20.96
N ILE A 182 -11.60 -8.53 21.20
CA ILE A 182 -11.84 -7.98 22.53
C ILE A 182 -13.29 -8.22 22.96
N LYS A 183 -14.23 -8.01 22.02
CA LYS A 183 -15.67 -8.18 22.26
C LYS A 183 -16.38 -8.55 20.97
N ASN A 184 -17.14 -9.64 20.99
CA ASN A 184 -18.08 -9.98 19.92
C ASN A 184 -19.37 -9.16 20.05
N LEU A 185 -19.87 -8.64 18.94
CA LEU A 185 -21.17 -7.93 18.86
C LEU A 185 -22.16 -8.73 18.00
N TYR A 186 -21.68 -9.41 16.96
CA TYR A 186 -22.52 -10.19 16.05
C TYR A 186 -21.72 -11.33 15.40
N GLY A 187 -22.40 -12.44 15.08
CA GLY A 187 -21.83 -13.59 14.38
C GLY A 187 -21.06 -14.59 15.26
N ASP A 188 -20.82 -14.22 16.53
CA ASP A 188 -20.24 -15.08 17.59
C ASP A 188 -18.96 -15.81 17.15
N TYR A 189 -17.93 -15.03 16.82
CA TYR A 189 -16.63 -15.58 16.44
C TYR A 189 -15.96 -16.24 17.65
N LYS A 190 -15.57 -17.50 17.50
CA LYS A 190 -15.08 -18.35 18.61
C LYS A 190 -13.59 -18.24 18.90
N GLY A 191 -12.81 -17.64 18.01
CA GLY A 191 -11.37 -17.47 18.22
C GLY A 191 -11.04 -16.19 18.98
N ASP A 192 -9.95 -16.24 19.76
CA ASP A 192 -9.42 -15.06 20.45
C ASP A 192 -8.73 -14.07 19.50
N SER A 193 -8.40 -14.52 18.30
CA SER A 193 -7.83 -13.70 17.23
C SER A 193 -8.44 -14.08 15.89
N ILE A 194 -8.62 -13.09 15.03
CA ILE A 194 -9.18 -13.26 13.70
C ILE A 194 -8.21 -12.73 12.65
N ASN A 195 -7.98 -13.55 11.63
CA ASN A 195 -7.22 -13.19 10.45
C ASN A 195 -8.19 -12.98 9.28
N PHE A 196 -8.02 -11.89 8.55
CA PHE A 196 -8.87 -11.57 7.40
C PHE A 196 -8.10 -10.79 6.35
N THR A 197 -8.59 -10.87 5.11
CA THR A 197 -8.06 -10.09 3.99
C THR A 197 -8.81 -8.75 3.91
N ALA A 198 -8.07 -7.67 3.72
CA ALA A 198 -8.63 -6.35 3.44
C ALA A 198 -8.17 -5.86 2.07
N TYR A 199 -9.05 -5.11 1.40
CA TYR A 199 -8.77 -4.51 0.10
C TYR A 199 -8.93 -2.99 0.19
N ASP A 200 -7.92 -2.25 -0.26
CA ASP A 200 -7.94 -0.79 -0.25
C ASP A 200 -7.33 -0.23 -1.55
N HIS A 201 -7.92 0.85 -2.06
CA HIS A 201 -7.48 1.50 -3.28
C HIS A 201 -6.43 2.58 -3.03
N TYR A 202 -6.43 3.20 -1.85
CA TYR A 202 -5.74 4.46 -1.56
C TYR A 202 -4.59 4.30 -0.56
N GLY A 203 -3.96 3.12 -0.53
CA GLY A 203 -2.85 2.80 0.35
C GLY A 203 -3.25 1.83 1.46
N THR A 204 -2.62 1.96 2.63
CA THR A 204 -2.90 1.09 3.78
C THR A 204 -4.33 1.35 4.31
N PRO A 205 -5.10 0.30 4.68
CA PRO A 205 -6.46 0.49 5.16
C PRO A 205 -6.52 1.42 6.37
N SER A 206 -7.41 2.43 6.37
CA SER A 206 -7.42 3.47 7.41
C SER A 206 -7.64 2.93 8.83
N PHE A 207 -8.39 1.83 8.98
CA PHE A 207 -8.58 1.17 10.28
C PHE A 207 -7.25 0.72 10.91
N SER A 208 -6.23 0.44 10.09
CA SER A 208 -4.91 -0.02 10.55
C SER A 208 -4.15 1.03 11.36
N HIS A 209 -4.54 2.29 11.31
CA HIS A 209 -3.88 3.34 12.07
C HIS A 209 -4.34 3.36 13.54
N HIS A 210 -5.46 2.72 13.88
CA HIS A 210 -6.00 2.71 15.24
C HIS A 210 -5.62 1.42 15.97
N GLN A 211 -5.46 1.49 17.29
CA GLN A 211 -5.20 0.31 18.12
C GLN A 211 -6.46 -0.55 18.27
N TYR A 212 -7.59 0.10 18.57
CA TYR A 212 -8.89 -0.56 18.76
C TYR A 212 -9.89 -0.09 17.72
N VAL A 213 -10.55 -1.04 17.06
CA VAL A 213 -11.49 -0.78 15.98
C VAL A 213 -12.70 -1.69 16.07
N LEU A 214 -13.88 -1.13 15.81
CA LEU A 214 -15.07 -1.91 15.48
C LEU A 214 -14.96 -2.33 14.01
N LEU A 215 -14.81 -3.63 13.76
CA LEU A 215 -14.63 -4.19 12.42
C LEU A 215 -15.84 -5.00 11.98
N PHE A 216 -16.03 -5.02 10.66
CA PHE A 216 -17.09 -5.75 9.98
C PHE A 216 -16.42 -6.70 8.99
N VAL A 217 -16.43 -8.00 9.27
CA VAL A 217 -15.75 -9.02 8.48
C VAL A 217 -16.77 -10.04 8.02
N SER A 218 -16.82 -10.30 6.72
CA SER A 218 -17.73 -11.29 6.14
C SER A 218 -16.97 -12.47 5.58
N GLU A 219 -17.56 -13.64 5.71
CA GLU A 219 -17.05 -14.86 5.10
C GLU A 219 -17.60 -14.99 3.67
N TYR A 220 -16.70 -14.95 2.69
CA TYR A 220 -17.01 -15.14 1.27
C TYR A 220 -16.23 -16.35 0.75
N CYS A 221 -16.93 -17.39 0.32
CA CYS A 221 -16.36 -18.62 -0.23
C CYS A 221 -15.26 -19.21 0.68
N GLY A 222 -15.51 -19.23 2.00
CA GLY A 222 -14.58 -19.74 3.02
C GLY A 222 -13.42 -18.80 3.36
N LYS A 223 -13.40 -17.56 2.85
CA LYS A 223 -12.40 -16.55 3.19
C LYS A 223 -13.02 -15.42 4.00
N LEU A 224 -12.35 -15.02 5.08
CA LEU A 224 -12.75 -13.86 5.87
C LEU A 224 -12.24 -12.59 5.19
N ILE A 225 -13.17 -11.74 4.76
CA ILE A 225 -12.89 -10.51 4.03
C ILE A 225 -13.46 -9.33 4.81
N HIS A 226 -12.66 -8.28 4.99
CA HIS A 226 -13.11 -7.02 5.54
C HIS A 226 -14.19 -6.40 4.64
N GLN A 227 -15.29 -5.93 5.24
CA GLN A 227 -16.26 -5.10 4.55
C GLN A 227 -15.60 -3.76 4.22
N LYS A 228 -15.10 -3.63 3.00
CA LYS A 228 -14.29 -2.50 2.53
C LYS A 228 -14.82 -1.14 3.01
N TYR A 229 -13.93 -0.37 3.63
CA TYR A 229 -14.17 0.95 4.25
C TYR A 229 -15.14 0.99 5.43
N GLN A 230 -15.59 -0.17 5.94
CA GLN A 230 -16.50 -0.23 7.08
C GLN A 230 -15.71 -0.53 8.35
N PHE A 231 -15.53 0.50 9.17
CA PHE A 231 -14.98 0.39 10.52
C PHE A 231 -15.38 1.63 11.33
N PHE A 232 -15.13 1.57 12.64
CA PHE A 232 -15.03 2.74 13.50
C PHE A 232 -13.82 2.57 14.40
N ASP A 233 -13.04 3.63 14.60
CA ASP A 233 -12.12 3.70 15.74
C ASP A 233 -12.93 3.80 17.03
N VAL A 234 -12.60 2.98 18.02
CA VAL A 234 -13.34 2.87 19.28
C VAL A 234 -12.41 2.91 20.47
N TYR A 235 -12.89 3.48 21.57
CA TYR A 235 -12.11 3.66 22.78
C TYR A 235 -12.94 3.27 24.01
N PRO A 236 -12.30 2.74 25.06
CA PRO A 236 -12.98 2.48 26.32
C PRO A 236 -13.44 3.79 26.94
N THR A 237 -14.64 3.78 27.51
CA THR A 237 -15.25 4.91 28.21
C THR A 237 -15.17 4.71 29.72
N LYS A 238 -15.29 5.79 30.51
CA LYS A 238 -15.18 5.69 31.98
C LYS A 238 -16.24 4.78 32.62
N ASP A 239 -17.38 4.62 31.98
CA ASP A 239 -18.45 3.72 32.43
C ASP A 239 -18.22 2.25 32.03
N GLY A 240 -17.05 1.92 31.46
CA GLY A 240 -16.67 0.55 31.09
C GLY A 240 -17.24 0.06 29.75
N ARG A 241 -17.92 0.93 29.01
CA ARG A 241 -18.38 0.65 27.63
C ARG A 241 -17.28 1.01 26.61
N TRP A 242 -17.64 0.94 25.33
CA TRP A 242 -16.79 1.34 24.21
C TRP A 242 -17.58 2.23 23.27
N ALA A 243 -16.97 3.31 22.82
CA ALA A 243 -17.62 4.26 21.94
C ALA A 243 -16.66 4.79 20.89
N SER A 244 -17.25 5.32 19.83
CA SER A 244 -16.50 6.06 18.80
C SER A 244 -16.77 7.55 18.96
N PRO A 245 -15.74 8.40 19.09
CA PRO A 245 -15.91 9.84 19.20
C PRO A 245 -16.31 10.45 17.85
N GLY A 246 -16.94 11.62 17.90
CA GLY A 246 -17.36 12.34 16.69
C GLY A 246 -18.78 12.02 16.23
N ASP A 247 -19.12 12.55 15.05
CA ASP A 247 -20.40 12.26 14.41
C ASP A 247 -20.50 10.75 14.10
N PRO A 248 -21.52 10.05 14.61
CA PRO A 248 -21.72 8.63 14.30
C PRO A 248 -22.00 8.38 12.81
N TRP A 249 -22.44 9.39 12.07
CA TRP A 249 -22.70 9.32 10.63
C TRP A 249 -21.51 9.74 9.76
N ARG A 250 -20.32 10.02 10.31
CA ARG A 250 -19.17 10.55 9.54
C ARG A 250 -18.73 9.71 8.31
N PHE A 251 -19.15 8.45 8.21
CA PHE A 251 -18.87 7.55 7.08
C PHE A 251 -20.11 7.17 6.26
N ASN A 252 -21.27 7.72 6.57
CA ASN A 252 -22.56 7.35 6.01
C ASN A 252 -23.38 8.60 5.71
N ARG A 253 -24.35 8.51 4.80
CA ARG A 253 -25.33 9.58 4.69
C ARG A 253 -26.30 9.42 5.87
N PRO A 254 -26.55 10.49 6.66
CA PRO A 254 -27.57 10.46 7.70
C PRO A 254 -28.88 9.96 7.12
N ASP A 255 -29.49 8.99 7.77
CA ASP A 255 -30.84 8.55 7.43
C ASP A 255 -31.87 9.23 8.36
N SER A 256 -33.15 8.88 8.19
CA SER A 256 -34.23 9.41 9.00
C SER A 256 -34.28 8.88 10.44
N VAL A 257 -33.36 7.99 10.85
CA VAL A 257 -33.43 7.20 12.10
C VAL A 257 -32.89 7.98 13.31
N GLY A 258 -32.24 9.12 13.10
CA GLY A 258 -32.04 10.10 14.18
C GLY A 258 -31.07 9.67 15.29
N ILE A 259 -30.21 8.67 15.06
CA ILE A 259 -29.06 8.41 15.95
C ILE A 259 -28.19 9.66 15.93
N ARG A 260 -27.98 10.26 17.10
CA ARG A 260 -27.16 11.45 17.27
C ARG A 260 -26.08 11.12 18.28
N GLY A 261 -24.91 11.73 18.13
CA GLY A 261 -23.91 11.56 19.17
C GLY A 261 -24.44 12.07 20.50
N GLU A 262 -24.13 11.35 21.57
CA GLU A 262 -24.42 11.73 22.93
C GLU A 262 -23.15 12.11 23.68
N LYS A 263 -23.29 12.76 24.83
CA LYS A 263 -22.15 13.12 25.67
C LYS A 263 -21.55 11.86 26.28
N ILE A 264 -20.25 11.65 26.07
CA ILE A 264 -19.54 10.44 26.50
C ILE A 264 -18.27 10.87 27.22
N ASP A 265 -18.05 10.33 28.42
CA ASP A 265 -16.79 10.51 29.16
C ASP A 265 -15.77 9.48 28.69
N PHE A 266 -14.90 9.91 27.75
CA PHE A 266 -13.76 9.13 27.26
C PHE A 266 -12.53 9.20 28.20
N GLY A 267 -12.67 9.77 29.39
CA GLY A 267 -11.57 9.93 30.34
C GLY A 267 -10.46 10.85 29.81
N ASP A 268 -9.24 10.34 29.86
CA ASP A 268 -8.03 11.09 29.48
C ASP A 268 -7.72 10.97 27.97
N LEU A 269 -8.61 10.38 27.16
CA LEU A 269 -8.43 10.30 25.72
C LEU A 269 -8.26 11.70 25.12
N ARG A 270 -7.16 11.92 24.41
CA ARG A 270 -6.88 13.14 23.67
C ARG A 270 -6.27 12.78 22.31
N PHE A 271 -6.59 13.59 21.31
CA PHE A 271 -6.03 13.51 19.97
C PHE A 271 -5.11 14.70 19.72
N ASP A 272 -4.10 14.53 18.87
CA ASP A 272 -3.34 15.63 18.31
C ASP A 272 -4.00 16.05 16.99
N LYS A 273 -4.59 17.24 16.96
CA LYS A 273 -5.32 17.79 15.82
C LYS A 273 -4.54 17.65 14.51
N VAL A 274 -3.26 17.98 14.51
CA VAL A 274 -2.46 18.03 13.28
C VAL A 274 -2.16 16.62 12.81
N ILE A 275 -1.73 15.78 13.74
CA ILE A 275 -1.40 14.39 13.46
C ILE A 275 -2.68 13.63 13.06
N ASP A 276 -3.72 13.65 13.87
CA ASP A 276 -4.95 12.89 13.61
C ASP A 276 -5.70 13.33 12.35
N VAL A 277 -5.73 14.62 12.01
CA VAL A 277 -6.29 15.08 10.72
C VAL A 277 -5.47 14.55 9.55
N ARG A 278 -4.14 14.57 9.65
CA ARG A 278 -3.25 14.18 8.54
C ARG A 278 -3.21 12.67 8.34
N TYR A 279 -3.02 11.91 9.42
CA TYR A 279 -2.70 10.50 9.37
C TYR A 279 -3.92 9.60 9.60
N HIS A 280 -4.84 10.02 10.47
CA HIS A 280 -6.07 9.26 10.75
C HIS A 280 -7.28 9.77 9.96
N LYS A 281 -7.11 10.88 9.21
CA LYS A 281 -8.17 11.56 8.46
C LYS A 281 -9.38 11.90 9.34
N MET A 282 -9.14 12.11 10.64
CA MET A 282 -10.20 12.47 11.58
C MET A 282 -10.68 13.88 11.27
N LYS A 283 -11.99 14.07 11.38
CA LYS A 283 -12.62 15.39 11.32
C LYS A 283 -13.02 15.79 12.72
N PHE A 284 -12.46 16.89 13.20
CA PHE A 284 -12.75 17.45 14.50
C PHE A 284 -13.70 18.63 14.36
N GLU A 285 -14.97 18.41 14.70
CA GLU A 285 -16.05 19.37 14.54
C GLU A 285 -16.82 19.53 15.85
N GLU A 286 -17.28 20.74 16.14
CA GLU A 286 -18.25 20.98 17.21
C GLU A 286 -19.62 20.38 16.83
N PRO A 287 -20.42 19.88 17.80
CA PRO A 287 -20.19 19.88 19.24
C PRO A 287 -19.38 18.66 19.75
N TYR A 288 -18.91 17.79 18.86
CA TYR A 288 -18.35 16.50 19.24
C TYR A 288 -16.98 16.58 19.90
N PHE A 289 -16.22 17.63 19.61
CA PHE A 289 -14.87 17.80 20.08
C PHE A 289 -14.65 19.19 20.67
N LYS A 290 -13.83 19.26 21.71
CA LYS A 290 -13.26 20.49 22.24
C LYS A 290 -11.83 20.63 21.77
N ILE A 291 -11.53 21.70 21.06
CA ILE A 291 -10.20 21.94 20.48
C ILE A 291 -9.48 23.00 21.31
N ARG A 292 -8.27 22.70 21.79
CA ARG A 292 -7.39 23.65 22.49
C ARG A 292 -5.98 23.58 21.89
N GLY A 293 -5.69 24.50 20.98
CA GLY A 293 -4.46 24.43 20.18
C GLY A 293 -4.45 23.15 19.33
N ASN A 294 -3.40 22.34 19.47
CA ASN A 294 -3.30 21.03 18.83
C ASN A 294 -3.93 19.90 19.63
N CYS A 295 -4.34 20.11 20.88
CA CYS A 295 -4.99 19.06 21.67
C CYS A 295 -6.50 19.04 21.37
N VAL A 296 -7.04 17.87 21.06
CA VAL A 296 -8.47 17.66 20.84
C VAL A 296 -9.02 16.66 21.85
N GLU A 297 -10.05 17.10 22.56
CA GLU A 297 -10.75 16.32 23.57
C GLU A 297 -12.11 15.90 23.02
N PRO A 298 -12.39 14.59 22.89
CA PRO A 298 -13.70 14.12 22.48
C PRO A 298 -14.72 14.34 23.61
N LEU A 299 -15.84 14.96 23.27
CA LEU A 299 -16.95 15.24 24.18
C LEU A 299 -18.19 14.39 23.88
N MET A 300 -18.36 14.02 22.61
CA MET A 300 -19.54 13.29 22.16
C MET A 300 -19.16 12.20 21.16
N GLY A 301 -20.01 11.18 21.07
CA GLY A 301 -19.83 10.03 20.21
C GLY A 301 -21.05 9.12 20.24
N ALA A 302 -20.89 7.88 19.77
CA ALA A 302 -21.92 6.86 19.87
C ALA A 302 -21.35 5.52 20.34
N TYR A 303 -22.19 4.74 21.02
CA TYR A 303 -21.82 3.42 21.50
C TYR A 303 -21.94 2.36 20.41
N LEU A 304 -21.31 1.21 20.65
CA LEU A 304 -21.12 0.18 19.63
C LEU A 304 -22.39 -0.32 18.95
N ASP A 305 -23.46 -0.48 19.74
CA ASP A 305 -24.78 -0.91 19.31
C ASP A 305 -25.40 0.07 18.32
N GLU A 306 -25.33 1.38 18.62
CA GLU A 306 -25.77 2.43 17.70
C GLU A 306 -24.94 2.47 16.41
N LEU A 307 -23.61 2.36 16.54
CA LEU A 307 -22.69 2.32 15.40
C LEU A 307 -22.95 1.11 14.49
N PHE A 308 -23.22 -0.05 15.09
CA PHE A 308 -23.59 -1.24 14.35
C PHE A 308 -24.94 -1.04 13.66
N ASP A 309 -25.93 -0.51 14.35
CA ASP A 309 -27.26 -0.23 13.82
C ASP A 309 -27.22 0.69 12.58
N ILE A 310 -26.37 1.73 12.61
CA ILE A 310 -26.11 2.58 11.44
C ILE A 310 -25.66 1.72 10.25
N LYS A 311 -24.67 0.84 10.44
CA LYS A 311 -24.16 0.00 9.36
C LYS A 311 -25.18 -1.04 8.89
N LYS A 312 -25.96 -1.64 9.80
CA LYS A 312 -27.07 -2.54 9.48
C LYS A 312 -28.08 -1.87 8.56
N LYS A 313 -28.50 -0.64 8.89
CA LYS A 313 -29.55 0.09 8.15
C LYS A 313 -29.05 0.73 6.85
N THR A 314 -27.74 0.90 6.70
CA THR A 314 -27.12 1.55 5.53
C THR A 314 -26.35 0.58 4.64
N VAL A 315 -25.02 0.61 4.70
CA VAL A 315 -24.10 -0.02 3.76
C VAL A 315 -24.16 -1.54 3.79
N LEU A 316 -24.38 -2.16 4.95
CA LEU A 316 -24.46 -3.62 5.03
C LEU A 316 -25.75 -4.12 4.35
N LYS A 317 -26.88 -3.45 4.59
CA LYS A 317 -28.14 -3.70 3.87
C LYS A 317 -28.00 -3.46 2.37
N ALA A 318 -27.37 -2.35 1.95
CA ALA A 318 -27.13 -2.06 0.54
C ALA A 318 -26.24 -3.11 -0.15
N ARG A 319 -25.38 -3.79 0.62
CA ARG A 319 -24.55 -4.92 0.17
C ARG A 319 -25.25 -6.28 0.24
N GLY A 320 -26.54 -6.31 0.59
CA GLY A 320 -27.33 -7.54 0.65
C GLY A 320 -27.07 -8.41 1.88
N ILE A 321 -26.37 -7.89 2.89
CA ILE A 321 -26.16 -8.64 4.15
C ILE A 321 -27.49 -8.67 4.89
N THR A 322 -27.95 -9.89 5.18
CA THR A 322 -29.16 -10.11 5.99
C THR A 322 -28.77 -10.38 7.44
N PHE A 323 -29.65 -9.99 8.36
CA PHE A 323 -29.47 -10.19 9.79
C PHE A 323 -30.56 -11.13 10.27
N GLN A 324 -30.19 -12.13 11.03
CA GLN A 324 -31.13 -12.96 11.76
C GLN A 324 -31.31 -12.33 13.13
N ASP A 325 -32.57 -12.16 13.54
CA ASP A 325 -32.95 -11.61 14.85
C ASP A 325 -32.72 -12.62 15.98
#